data_AF-A0A2D6UV48-F1
#
_entry.id   AF-A0A2D6UV48-F1
#
_cell.length_a   1.000
_cell.length_b   1.000
_cell.length_c   1.000
_cell.angle_alpha   90.00
_cell.angle_beta   90.00
_cell.angle_gamma   90.00
#
_symmetry.space_group_name_H-M   'P 1'
#
loop_
_entity.id
_entity.type
_entity.pdbx_description
1 polymer ?
#
loop_
_entity_poly.entity_id
_entity_poly.type
_entity_poly.pdbx_seq_one_letter_code
_entity_poly.pdbx_strand_id
1 'polypeptide(L)'
;MRKLNDLQTPYLAVDLEIFEKNLETMKSIRPGSSLRPHVKAFKSTDIAAILKQAGYSGFCCATIKELEGLAANGLGDDLLLANETLNASRLRSLVDHGVEVIVAVDSTETIDAAKDGGIRNVLIDVNVGLPRCGCDLNEVEILSGYARRKGLNIKGVMGYEGHLMFTPDRADRKRGVAEAMQVLQEAHSITGGDIISAGGTGTFDLNELATEIQAGSFLFMDTRYSTVGLPFEESLTIVSTVISVERDRKRAVCDAGVKSFATDYGKPKLEDGIIEFCSDEHSTIVPTEQRGDLAFQVGDLIHLRVPHVDPTIAKHSRLACSQEGYIYGDWKVDLRGW
;
A
#
# COMPACT_ATOMS: atom_id res chain seq x y z
N MET A 1 -16.95 1.74 -24.72
CA MET A 1 -16.49 0.64 -23.85
C MET A 1 -15.56 -0.23 -24.66
N ARG A 2 -14.33 -0.46 -24.20
CA ARG A 2 -13.33 -1.30 -24.89
C ARG A 2 -13.43 -2.72 -24.33
N LYS A 3 -13.24 -3.75 -25.14
CA LYS A 3 -13.04 -5.10 -24.59
C LYS A 3 -11.62 -5.23 -24.06
N LEU A 4 -11.37 -6.16 -23.15
CA LEU A 4 -10.01 -6.44 -22.65
C LEU A 4 -9.02 -6.69 -23.81
N ASN A 5 -9.44 -7.44 -24.82
CA ASN A 5 -8.62 -7.77 -25.99
C ASN A 5 -8.36 -6.61 -26.97
N ASP A 6 -8.92 -5.43 -26.73
CA ASP A 6 -8.63 -4.23 -27.53
C ASP A 6 -7.40 -3.46 -27.02
N LEU A 7 -6.88 -3.80 -25.82
CA LEU A 7 -5.69 -3.15 -25.26
C LEU A 7 -4.42 -3.94 -25.58
N GLN A 8 -3.33 -3.20 -25.82
CA GLN A 8 -2.00 -3.77 -25.96
C GLN A 8 -1.52 -4.32 -24.61
N THR A 9 -1.22 -5.63 -24.58
CA THR A 9 -0.61 -6.31 -23.44
C THR A 9 0.91 -6.10 -23.39
N PRO A 10 1.53 -6.25 -22.21
CA PRO A 10 0.90 -6.44 -20.91
C PRO A 10 0.37 -5.13 -20.31
N TYR A 11 -0.73 -5.19 -19.57
CA TYR A 11 -1.25 -4.03 -18.83
C TYR A 11 -1.82 -4.42 -17.46
N LEU A 12 -1.77 -3.47 -16.52
CA LEU A 12 -2.36 -3.62 -15.20
C LEU A 12 -3.86 -3.34 -15.25
N ALA A 13 -4.66 -4.27 -14.75
CA ALA A 13 -6.11 -4.17 -14.67
C ALA A 13 -6.58 -4.29 -13.22
N VAL A 14 -7.58 -3.50 -12.88
CA VAL A 14 -8.32 -3.59 -11.62
C VAL A 14 -9.75 -4.03 -11.91
N ASP A 15 -10.24 -5.03 -11.21
CA ASP A 15 -11.65 -5.42 -11.21
C ASP A 15 -12.43 -4.44 -10.32
N LEU A 16 -13.34 -3.66 -10.92
CA LEU A 16 -14.09 -2.62 -10.24
C LEU A 16 -15.08 -3.19 -9.21
N GLU A 17 -15.71 -4.33 -9.48
CA GLU A 17 -16.68 -4.93 -8.58
C GLU A 17 -15.97 -5.43 -7.30
N ILE A 18 -14.83 -6.10 -7.46
CA ILE A 18 -14.03 -6.57 -6.33
C ILE A 18 -13.43 -5.39 -5.56
N PHE A 19 -12.93 -4.36 -6.26
CA PHE A 19 -12.40 -3.14 -5.64
C PHE A 19 -13.46 -2.45 -4.76
N GLU A 20 -14.68 -2.27 -5.28
CA GLU A 20 -15.79 -1.65 -4.55
C GLU A 20 -16.22 -2.50 -3.35
N LYS A 21 -16.30 -3.82 -3.51
CA LYS A 21 -16.60 -4.75 -2.42
C LYS A 21 -15.55 -4.69 -1.30
N ASN A 22 -14.27 -4.62 -1.65
CA ASN A 22 -13.18 -4.49 -0.69
C ASN A 22 -13.26 -3.16 0.08
N LEU A 23 -13.58 -2.07 -0.63
CA LEU A 23 -13.78 -0.76 -0.04
C LEU A 23 -14.94 -0.75 0.96
N GLU A 24 -16.11 -1.26 0.57
CA GLU A 24 -17.27 -1.32 1.47
C GLU A 24 -17.03 -2.26 2.67
N THR A 25 -16.31 -3.36 2.46
CA THR A 25 -15.90 -4.25 3.56
C THR A 25 -15.02 -3.51 4.57
N MET A 26 -13.98 -2.81 4.11
CA MET A 26 -13.11 -2.03 5.00
C MET A 26 -13.90 -0.93 5.71
N LYS A 27 -14.76 -0.21 4.98
CA LYS A 27 -15.60 0.88 5.51
C LYS A 27 -16.56 0.42 6.60
N SER A 28 -17.09 -0.80 6.50
CA SER A 28 -17.94 -1.38 7.55
C SER A 28 -17.20 -1.65 8.86
N ILE A 29 -15.88 -1.82 8.82
CA ILE A 29 -15.04 -2.17 9.98
C ILE A 29 -14.28 -0.94 10.50
N ARG A 30 -13.75 -0.11 9.59
CA ARG A 30 -12.98 1.11 9.86
C ARG A 30 -13.56 2.30 9.07
N PRO A 31 -14.71 2.87 9.51
CA PRO A 31 -15.30 4.04 8.88
C PRO A 31 -14.57 5.34 9.26
N GLY A 32 -14.64 6.34 8.38
CA GLY A 32 -14.19 7.70 8.65
C GLY A 32 -12.73 7.75 9.11
N SER A 33 -12.47 8.51 10.18
CA SER A 33 -11.11 8.74 10.70
C SER A 33 -10.45 7.51 11.36
N SER A 34 -11.16 6.39 11.52
CA SER A 34 -10.54 5.15 12.03
C SER A 34 -9.64 4.46 11.00
N LEU A 35 -9.64 4.93 9.75
CA LEU A 35 -8.72 4.55 8.70
C LEU A 35 -8.15 5.81 8.06
N ARG A 36 -6.83 5.80 7.85
CA ARG A 36 -6.11 6.78 7.04
C ARG A 36 -5.47 6.03 5.85
N PRO A 37 -6.18 5.88 4.71
CA PRO A 37 -5.73 5.03 3.62
C PRO A 37 -4.33 5.37 3.13
N HIS A 38 -3.53 4.34 2.86
CA HIS A 38 -2.13 4.54 2.51
C HIS A 38 -1.91 4.58 1.00
N VAL A 39 -1.48 5.75 0.54
CA VAL A 39 -1.34 6.13 -0.88
C VAL A 39 -0.28 5.34 -1.61
N LYS A 40 0.77 4.89 -0.91
CA LYS A 40 1.84 4.09 -1.52
C LYS A 40 1.32 2.84 -2.24
N ALA A 41 0.18 2.30 -1.82
CA ALA A 41 -0.43 1.11 -2.39
C ALA A 41 -1.02 1.38 -3.77
N PHE A 42 -1.59 2.57 -4.01
CA PHE A 42 -2.32 2.88 -5.26
C PHE A 42 -1.68 4.00 -6.11
N LYS A 43 -0.93 4.91 -5.51
CA LYS A 43 -0.20 6.02 -6.16
C LYS A 43 -1.03 6.78 -7.20
N SER A 44 -2.30 7.02 -6.88
CA SER A 44 -3.32 7.53 -7.79
C SER A 44 -4.21 8.56 -7.10
N THR A 45 -4.27 9.76 -7.66
CA THR A 45 -5.22 10.78 -7.18
C THR A 45 -6.67 10.45 -7.52
N ASP A 46 -6.93 9.67 -8.59
CA ASP A 46 -8.29 9.20 -8.93
C ASP A 46 -8.84 8.30 -7.81
N ILE A 47 -8.01 7.37 -7.33
CA ILE A 47 -8.39 6.46 -6.25
C ILE A 47 -8.52 7.21 -4.92
N ALA A 48 -7.63 8.16 -4.63
CA ALA A 48 -7.79 9.01 -3.45
C ALA A 48 -9.10 9.84 -3.49
N ALA A 49 -9.51 10.33 -4.66
CA ALA A 49 -10.79 11.03 -4.80
C ALA A 49 -11.99 10.11 -4.51
N ILE A 50 -11.94 8.84 -4.96
CA ILE A 50 -12.95 7.83 -4.65
C ILE A 50 -13.02 7.57 -3.13
N LEU A 51 -11.86 7.41 -2.48
CA LEU A 51 -11.79 7.21 -1.03
C LEU A 51 -12.33 8.42 -0.25
N LYS A 52 -12.05 9.64 -0.71
CA LYS A 52 -12.63 10.87 -0.14
C LYS A 52 -14.15 10.88 -0.25
N GLN A 53 -14.70 10.50 -1.40
CA GLN A 53 -16.16 10.37 -1.58
C GLN A 53 -16.76 9.26 -0.70
N ALA A 54 -16.00 8.20 -0.42
CA ALA A 54 -16.39 7.12 0.48
C ALA A 54 -16.34 7.51 1.98
N GLY A 55 -15.82 8.69 2.32
CA GLY A 55 -15.77 9.24 3.68
C GLY A 55 -14.38 9.29 4.31
N TYR A 56 -13.31 8.97 3.57
CA TYR A 56 -11.93 9.03 4.06
C TYR A 56 -11.27 10.34 3.65
N SER A 57 -11.24 11.31 4.56
CA SER A 57 -10.71 12.65 4.30
C SER A 57 -9.19 12.76 4.47
N GLY A 58 -8.55 11.83 5.17
CA GLY A 58 -7.12 11.85 5.46
C GLY A 58 -6.35 10.72 4.77
N PHE A 59 -5.09 10.97 4.43
CA PHE A 59 -4.23 10.00 3.72
C PHE A 59 -2.84 9.85 4.32
N CYS A 60 -2.32 8.62 4.30
CA CYS A 60 -0.92 8.32 4.60
C CYS A 60 -0.10 8.31 3.31
N CYS A 61 0.98 9.08 3.30
CA CYS A 61 1.97 9.10 2.22
C CYS A 61 3.30 8.56 2.73
N ALA A 62 4.01 7.81 1.90
CA ALA A 62 5.37 7.35 2.17
C ALA A 62 6.43 8.32 1.64
N THR A 63 6.06 9.20 0.70
CA THR A 63 6.96 10.17 0.07
C THR A 63 6.36 11.57 0.01
N ILE A 64 7.22 12.59 -0.06
CA ILE A 64 6.78 13.97 -0.24
C ILE A 64 6.10 14.17 -1.60
N LYS A 65 6.47 13.41 -2.65
CA LYS A 65 5.80 13.48 -3.95
C LYS A 65 4.32 13.11 -3.90
N GLU A 66 3.98 12.13 -3.07
CA GLU A 66 2.58 11.74 -2.86
C GLU A 66 1.81 12.88 -2.19
N LEU A 67 2.40 13.53 -1.16
CA LEU A 67 1.82 14.71 -0.51
C LEU A 67 1.59 15.84 -1.51
N GLU A 68 2.63 16.19 -2.28
CA GLU A 68 2.58 17.26 -3.30
C GLU A 68 1.48 16.99 -4.33
N GLY A 69 1.38 15.75 -4.81
CA GLY A 69 0.38 15.39 -5.80
C GLY A 69 -1.04 15.40 -5.26
N LEU A 70 -1.27 14.93 -4.03
CA LEU A 70 -2.59 15.01 -3.39
C LEU A 70 -3.00 16.47 -3.13
N ALA A 71 -2.10 17.27 -2.58
CA ALA A 71 -2.34 18.68 -2.33
C ALA A 71 -2.70 19.44 -3.63
N ALA A 72 -1.95 19.22 -4.70
CA ALA A 72 -2.21 19.83 -6.01
C ALA A 72 -3.57 19.44 -6.63
N ASN A 73 -4.19 18.35 -6.16
CA ASN A 73 -5.49 17.87 -6.63
C ASN A 73 -6.62 18.11 -5.60
N GLY A 74 -6.43 18.97 -4.59
CA GLY A 74 -7.47 19.29 -3.61
C GLY A 74 -7.78 18.15 -2.62
N LEU A 75 -6.81 17.27 -2.41
CA LEU A 75 -6.87 16.11 -1.50
C LEU A 75 -5.89 16.26 -0.32
N GLY A 76 -5.52 17.50 0.02
CA GLY A 76 -4.50 17.83 1.02
C GLY A 76 -5.03 18.31 2.36
N ASP A 77 -6.28 17.97 2.71
CA ASP A 77 -6.93 18.47 3.94
C ASP A 77 -6.31 17.87 5.22
N ASP A 78 -5.88 16.60 5.16
CA ASP A 78 -5.29 15.89 6.28
C ASP A 78 -4.28 14.84 5.78
N LEU A 79 -2.99 15.21 5.77
CA LEU A 79 -1.94 14.34 5.25
C LEU A 79 -0.93 13.96 6.33
N LEU A 80 -0.61 12.67 6.41
CA LEU A 80 0.48 12.14 7.22
C LEU A 80 1.62 11.69 6.29
N LEU A 81 2.82 12.24 6.47
CA LEU A 81 4.05 11.60 6.00
C LEU A 81 4.40 10.49 6.98
N ALA A 82 3.97 9.26 6.68
CA ALA A 82 4.20 8.07 7.48
C ALA A 82 5.61 7.50 7.22
N ASN A 83 6.62 8.38 7.31
CA ASN A 83 8.03 8.13 7.07
C ASN A 83 8.87 9.33 7.52
N GLU A 84 10.14 9.09 7.81
CA GLU A 84 11.09 10.15 8.19
C GLU A 84 11.61 10.89 6.96
N THR A 85 11.96 12.16 7.13
CA THR A 85 12.63 12.91 6.06
C THR A 85 13.57 13.98 6.60
N LEU A 86 14.66 14.18 5.87
CA LEU A 86 15.57 15.31 6.06
C LEU A 86 15.35 16.41 5.02
N ASN A 87 14.36 16.27 4.14
CA ASN A 87 14.12 17.22 3.05
C ASN A 87 13.26 18.41 3.51
N ALA A 88 13.82 19.22 4.39
CA ALA A 88 13.20 20.45 4.89
C ALA A 88 12.73 21.38 3.77
N SER A 89 13.47 21.46 2.66
CA SER A 89 13.12 22.34 1.53
C SER A 89 11.80 21.96 0.84
N ARG A 90 11.53 20.66 0.67
CA ARG A 90 10.26 20.22 0.06
C ARG A 90 9.10 20.26 1.05
N LEU A 91 9.36 19.99 2.34
CA LEU A 91 8.37 20.25 3.40
C LEU A 91 7.98 21.73 3.44
N ARG A 92 8.96 22.64 3.34
CA ARG A 92 8.74 24.09 3.25
C ARG A 92 7.85 24.44 2.07
N SER A 93 8.15 23.89 0.90
CA SER A 93 7.33 24.11 -0.30
C SER A 93 5.87 23.70 -0.07
N LEU A 94 5.58 22.58 0.58
CA LEU A 94 4.21 22.17 0.90
C LEU A 94 3.51 23.16 1.83
N VAL A 95 4.19 23.55 2.92
CA VAL A 95 3.66 24.48 3.92
C VAL A 95 3.38 25.86 3.29
N ASP A 96 4.27 26.35 2.43
CA ASP A 96 4.13 27.65 1.75
C ASP A 96 2.95 27.66 0.77
N HIS A 97 2.51 26.49 0.27
CA HIS A 97 1.29 26.32 -0.52
C HIS A 97 0.04 26.08 0.35
N GLY A 98 0.14 26.22 1.68
CA GLY A 98 -0.98 26.12 2.61
C GLY A 98 -1.41 24.70 2.95
N VAL A 99 -0.58 23.69 2.65
CA VAL A 99 -0.89 22.29 2.97
C VAL A 99 -0.61 22.02 4.45
N GLU A 100 -1.60 21.48 5.17
CA GLU A 100 -1.40 21.00 6.53
C GLU A 100 -0.90 19.56 6.51
N VAL A 101 0.29 19.33 7.06
CA VAL A 101 0.96 18.03 7.05
C VAL A 101 1.40 17.67 8.46
N ILE A 102 1.16 16.42 8.83
CA ILE A 102 1.75 15.76 9.99
C ILE A 102 2.95 14.93 9.51
N VAL A 103 4.08 15.01 10.20
CA VAL A 103 5.31 14.27 9.83
C VAL A 103 5.72 13.33 10.96
N ALA A 104 6.04 12.08 10.62
CA ALA A 104 6.69 11.15 11.53
C ALA A 104 8.16 11.56 11.79
N VAL A 105 8.56 11.56 13.05
CA VAL A 105 9.93 11.87 13.48
C VAL A 105 10.39 10.92 14.57
N ASP A 106 11.65 10.50 14.51
CA ASP A 106 12.24 9.51 15.40
C ASP A 106 13.60 9.93 15.98
N SER A 107 14.05 11.15 15.67
CA SER A 107 15.42 11.61 15.95
C SER A 107 15.48 13.13 16.03
N THR A 108 16.54 13.66 16.62
CA THR A 108 16.74 15.12 16.69
C THR A 108 16.84 15.75 15.29
N GLU A 109 17.44 15.05 14.35
CA GLU A 109 17.67 15.46 12.97
C GLU A 109 16.37 15.54 12.18
N THR A 110 15.48 14.56 12.33
CA THR A 110 14.15 14.57 11.67
C THR A 110 13.22 15.61 12.30
N ILE A 111 13.30 15.81 13.62
CA ILE A 111 12.64 16.92 14.32
C ILE A 111 13.11 18.28 13.80
N ASP A 112 14.43 18.46 13.62
CA ASP A 112 14.99 19.70 13.10
C ASP A 112 14.60 19.92 11.64
N ALA A 113 14.63 18.89 10.80
CA ALA A 113 14.17 18.97 9.42
C ALA A 113 12.68 19.34 9.31
N ALA A 114 11.82 18.77 10.16
CA ALA A 114 10.41 19.15 10.23
C ALA A 114 10.26 20.62 10.61
N LYS A 115 10.99 21.09 11.63
CA LYS A 115 10.98 22.48 12.07
C LYS A 115 11.46 23.44 10.98
N ASP A 116 12.59 23.13 10.34
CA ASP A 116 13.19 23.93 9.27
C ASP A 116 12.34 23.90 8.00
N GLY A 117 11.55 22.84 7.81
CA GLY A 117 10.50 22.73 6.79
C GLY A 117 9.21 23.49 7.13
N GLY A 118 9.09 24.07 8.32
CA GLY A 118 7.89 24.82 8.71
C GLY A 118 6.71 23.96 9.16
N ILE A 119 6.93 22.66 9.32
CA ILE A 119 5.93 21.74 9.86
C ILE A 119 5.59 22.17 11.28
N ARG A 120 4.30 22.05 11.62
CA ARG A 120 3.79 22.34 12.96
C ARG A 120 3.47 21.07 13.73
N ASN A 121 2.99 20.05 13.04
CA ASN A 121 2.42 18.86 13.64
C ASN A 121 3.31 17.64 13.37
N VAL A 122 3.65 16.88 14.40
CA VAL A 122 4.46 15.67 14.29
C VAL A 122 3.86 14.50 15.06
N LEU A 123 4.16 13.28 14.63
CA LEU A 123 4.02 12.06 15.42
C LEU A 123 5.41 11.56 15.79
N ILE A 124 5.60 11.11 17.03
CA ILE A 124 6.82 10.40 17.40
C ILE A 124 6.70 8.97 16.85
N ASP A 125 7.55 8.58 15.91
CA ASP A 125 7.59 7.20 15.41
C ASP A 125 8.38 6.31 16.36
N VAL A 126 7.80 5.16 16.71
CA VAL A 126 8.32 4.26 17.74
C VAL A 126 8.48 2.88 17.16
N ASN A 127 9.65 2.28 17.39
CA ASN A 127 9.89 0.91 17.00
C ASN A 127 9.09 -0.05 17.89
N VAL A 128 8.02 -0.61 17.34
CA VAL A 128 7.14 -1.61 18.00
C VAL A 128 7.54 -3.06 17.70
N GLY A 129 8.78 -3.29 17.24
CA GLY A 129 9.35 -4.61 16.94
C GLY A 129 9.68 -4.88 15.48
N LEU A 130 9.39 -3.94 14.56
CA LEU A 130 9.84 -4.03 13.16
C LEU A 130 11.20 -3.31 13.03
N PRO A 131 12.32 -4.01 12.76
CA PRO A 131 13.63 -3.37 12.64
C PRO A 131 13.74 -2.55 11.34
N ARG A 132 13.17 -1.34 11.34
CA ARG A 132 13.11 -0.42 10.19
C ARG A 132 13.43 1.03 10.58
N CYS A 133 12.44 1.74 11.12
CA CYS A 133 12.51 3.12 11.62
C CYS A 133 11.82 3.18 12.99
N GLY A 134 11.85 4.36 13.60
CA GLY A 134 11.21 4.62 14.89
C GLY A 134 12.20 4.50 16.04
N CYS A 135 12.06 5.39 17.02
CA CYS A 135 12.96 5.44 18.16
C CYS A 135 12.64 4.31 19.15
N ASP A 136 13.61 4.01 20.03
CA ASP A 136 13.35 3.11 21.14
C ASP A 136 12.43 3.78 22.18
N LEU A 137 11.67 2.98 22.92
CA LEU A 137 10.73 3.46 23.93
C LEU A 137 11.40 4.37 24.97
N ASN A 138 12.66 4.10 25.33
CA ASN A 138 13.42 4.89 26.30
C ASN A 138 13.87 6.27 25.76
N GLU A 139 13.79 6.51 24.45
CA GLU A 139 14.13 7.78 23.81
C GLU A 139 12.91 8.70 23.67
N VAL A 140 11.70 8.15 23.76
CA VAL A 140 10.43 8.85 23.53
C VAL A 140 10.31 10.13 24.36
N GLU A 141 10.66 10.07 25.66
CA GLU A 141 10.58 11.25 26.54
C GLU A 141 11.52 12.37 26.09
N ILE A 142 12.76 12.02 25.74
CA ILE A 142 13.81 12.97 25.34
C ILE A 142 13.45 13.62 24.01
N LEU A 143 13.03 12.83 23.02
CA LEU A 143 12.63 13.31 21.69
C LEU A 143 11.36 14.15 21.76
N SER A 144 10.37 13.73 22.54
CA SER A 144 9.16 14.52 22.78
C SER A 144 9.49 15.86 23.45
N GLY A 145 10.39 15.85 24.43
CA GLY A 145 10.88 17.07 25.06
C GLY A 145 11.59 17.99 24.07
N TYR A 146 12.41 17.42 23.17
CA TYR A 146 13.12 18.17 22.13
C TYR A 146 12.16 18.82 21.12
N ALA A 147 11.21 18.05 20.58
CA ALA A 147 10.19 18.54 19.65
C ALA A 147 9.37 19.70 20.24
N ARG A 148 8.92 19.57 21.50
CA ARG A 148 8.20 20.66 22.20
C ARG A 148 9.06 21.91 22.37
N ARG A 149 10.35 21.78 22.73
CA ARG A 149 11.28 22.93 22.83
C ARG A 149 11.52 23.62 21.48
N LYS A 150 11.43 22.89 20.37
CA LYS A 150 11.47 23.44 19.00
C LYS A 150 10.15 24.11 18.59
N GLY A 151 9.13 24.04 19.44
CA GLY A 151 7.81 24.60 19.19
C GLY A 151 6.97 23.81 18.20
N LEU A 152 7.21 22.49 18.11
CA LEU A 152 6.36 21.57 17.36
C LEU A 152 5.22 21.05 18.25
N ASN A 153 4.08 20.81 17.63
CA ASN A 153 2.92 20.17 18.23
C ASN A 153 3.04 18.66 18.04
N ILE A 154 3.22 17.93 19.14
CA ILE A 154 3.13 16.47 19.11
C ILE A 154 1.65 16.10 19.08
N LYS A 155 1.22 15.50 17.96
CA LYS A 155 -0.17 15.04 17.78
C LYS A 155 -0.38 13.62 18.30
N GLY A 156 0.69 12.92 18.63
CA GLY A 156 0.68 11.61 19.26
C GLY A 156 1.84 10.75 18.79
N VAL A 157 1.58 9.46 18.57
CA VAL A 157 2.60 8.47 18.20
C VAL A 157 2.24 7.73 16.92
N MET A 158 3.27 7.27 16.23
CA MET A 158 3.17 6.30 15.15
C MET A 158 3.97 5.05 15.52
N GLY A 159 3.50 3.88 15.12
CA GLY A 159 4.25 2.64 15.27
C GLY A 159 3.69 1.56 14.35
N TYR A 160 4.50 1.08 13.40
CA TYR A 160 4.04 0.17 12.36
C TYR A 160 4.48 -1.28 12.61
N GLU A 161 3.52 -2.15 12.94
CA GLU A 161 3.73 -3.58 13.21
C GLU A 161 3.81 -4.44 11.93
N GLY A 162 4.50 -3.95 10.90
CA GLY A 162 4.57 -4.56 9.56
C GLY A 162 5.06 -6.01 9.51
N HIS A 163 5.84 -6.44 10.51
CA HIS A 163 6.34 -7.81 10.62
C HIS A 163 5.22 -8.84 10.87
N LEU A 164 4.01 -8.39 11.23
CA LEU A 164 2.86 -9.23 11.55
C LEU A 164 1.84 -9.34 10.41
N MET A 165 1.97 -8.55 9.34
CA MET A 165 0.97 -8.47 8.26
C MET A 165 0.63 -9.83 7.64
N PHE A 166 1.63 -10.71 7.58
CA PHE A 166 1.56 -11.99 6.89
C PHE A 166 1.67 -13.20 7.83
N THR A 167 1.55 -13.02 9.14
CA THR A 167 1.52 -14.14 10.10
C THR A 167 0.29 -15.01 9.80
N PRO A 168 0.45 -16.29 9.36
CA PRO A 168 -0.68 -17.08 8.87
C PRO A 168 -1.68 -17.45 9.95
N ASP A 169 -1.19 -17.84 11.14
CA ASP A 169 -2.04 -18.13 12.27
C ASP A 169 -2.60 -16.83 12.87
N ARG A 170 -3.92 -16.73 12.89
CA ARG A 170 -4.61 -15.52 13.34
C ARG A 170 -4.41 -15.27 14.84
N ALA A 171 -4.30 -16.31 15.66
CA ALA A 171 -4.11 -16.16 17.11
C ALA A 171 -2.71 -15.65 17.43
N ASP A 172 -1.70 -16.19 16.75
CA ASP A 172 -0.32 -15.70 16.84
C ASP A 172 -0.20 -14.26 16.35
N ARG A 173 -0.85 -13.94 15.22
CA ARG A 173 -0.92 -12.57 14.71
C ARG A 173 -1.57 -11.63 15.73
N LYS A 174 -2.70 -12.02 16.33
CA LYS A 174 -3.38 -11.22 17.36
C LYS A 174 -2.50 -10.98 18.58
N ARG A 175 -1.80 -12.02 19.05
CA ARG A 175 -0.87 -11.92 20.18
C ARG A 175 0.28 -10.96 19.87
N GLY A 176 0.92 -11.10 18.71
CA GLY A 176 1.97 -10.18 18.28
C GLY A 176 1.49 -8.73 18.15
N VAL A 177 0.28 -8.50 17.64
CA VAL A 177 -0.28 -7.14 17.53
C VAL A 177 -0.48 -6.55 18.92
N ALA A 178 -0.99 -7.32 19.88
CA ALA A 178 -1.15 -6.87 21.25
C ALA A 178 0.20 -6.50 21.91
N GLU A 179 1.24 -7.32 21.70
CA GLU A 179 2.60 -7.05 22.20
C GLU A 179 3.19 -5.76 21.60
N ALA A 180 3.10 -5.59 20.27
CA ALA A 180 3.56 -4.39 19.58
C ALA A 180 2.80 -3.13 20.05
N MET A 181 1.48 -3.23 20.20
CA MET A 181 0.65 -2.12 20.64
C MET A 181 0.83 -1.77 22.11
N GLN A 182 1.28 -2.70 22.96
CA GLN A 182 1.67 -2.36 24.33
C GLN A 182 2.82 -1.34 24.36
N VAL A 183 3.86 -1.55 23.53
CA VAL A 183 4.98 -0.60 23.40
C VAL A 183 4.48 0.78 22.94
N LEU A 184 3.60 0.79 21.95
CA LEU A 184 3.05 2.04 21.42
C LEU A 184 2.14 2.76 22.43
N GLN A 185 1.38 2.02 23.23
CA GLN A 185 0.56 2.57 24.31
C GLN A 185 1.42 3.21 25.39
N GLU A 186 2.53 2.58 25.78
CA GLU A 186 3.49 3.14 26.73
C GLU A 186 4.09 4.43 26.19
N ALA A 187 4.52 4.45 24.92
CA ALA A 187 5.02 5.67 24.28
C ALA A 187 3.95 6.78 24.20
N HIS A 188 2.71 6.44 23.87
CA HIS A 188 1.58 7.38 23.86
C HIS A 188 1.34 8.00 25.25
N SER A 189 1.48 7.22 26.32
CA SER A 189 1.32 7.73 27.69
C SER A 189 2.36 8.79 28.08
N ILE A 190 3.55 8.76 27.46
CA ILE A 190 4.64 9.73 27.66
C ILE A 190 4.44 10.98 26.78
N THR A 191 4.05 10.76 25.52
CA THR A 191 3.93 11.82 24.50
C THR A 191 2.63 12.62 24.62
N GLY A 192 1.53 11.97 24.99
CA GLY A 192 0.17 12.52 24.90
C GLY A 192 -0.29 12.71 23.45
N GLY A 193 -1.31 13.53 23.23
CA GLY A 193 -1.88 13.80 21.90
C GLY A 193 -3.05 12.88 21.55
N ASP A 194 -3.68 13.18 20.42
CA ASP A 194 -4.98 12.61 20.03
C ASP A 194 -4.85 11.43 19.05
N ILE A 195 -3.64 11.18 18.52
CA ILE A 195 -3.40 10.21 17.44
C ILE A 195 -2.50 9.07 17.91
N ILE A 196 -2.99 7.84 17.76
CA ILE A 196 -2.19 6.62 17.75
C ILE A 196 -2.34 6.01 16.36
N SER A 197 -1.34 6.22 15.51
CA SER A 197 -1.37 5.79 14.10
C SER A 197 -0.56 4.52 13.91
N ALA A 198 -1.21 3.43 13.46
CA ALA A 198 -0.56 2.12 13.37
C ALA A 198 -1.26 1.22 12.34
N GLY A 199 -0.82 -0.03 12.23
CA GLY A 199 -1.53 -1.06 11.50
C GLY A 199 -1.50 -0.95 9.99
N GLY A 200 -1.97 -2.03 9.37
CA GLY A 200 -2.05 -2.18 7.92
C GLY A 200 -3.08 -3.23 7.55
N THR A 201 -3.14 -3.59 6.26
CA THR A 201 -4.14 -4.52 5.74
C THR A 201 -4.18 -5.86 6.48
N GLY A 202 -3.04 -6.36 6.96
CA GLY A 202 -2.97 -7.62 7.70
C GLY A 202 -3.42 -7.54 9.16
N THR A 203 -3.45 -6.36 9.77
CA THR A 203 -3.73 -6.19 11.21
C THR A 203 -4.92 -5.28 11.49
N PHE A 204 -5.58 -4.77 10.45
CA PHE A 204 -6.64 -3.76 10.52
C PHE A 204 -7.79 -4.09 11.48
N ASP A 205 -8.11 -5.38 11.66
CA ASP A 205 -9.19 -5.87 12.50
C ASP A 205 -8.71 -6.40 13.86
N LEU A 206 -7.41 -6.46 14.08
CA LEU A 206 -6.79 -6.95 15.32
C LEU A 206 -6.23 -5.83 16.19
N ASN A 207 -5.92 -4.68 15.59
CA ASN A 207 -5.37 -3.53 16.30
C ASN A 207 -6.50 -2.69 16.93
N GLU A 208 -6.82 -2.97 18.19
CA GLU A 208 -7.87 -2.29 18.95
C GLU A 208 -7.41 -0.98 19.61
N LEU A 209 -6.09 -0.74 19.68
CA LEU A 209 -5.51 0.45 20.31
C LEU A 209 -5.52 1.67 19.38
N ALA A 210 -5.15 1.48 18.11
CA ALA A 210 -4.92 2.58 17.19
C ALA A 210 -6.19 3.42 16.99
N THR A 211 -6.04 4.74 17.07
CA THR A 211 -7.12 5.68 16.73
C THR A 211 -7.36 5.71 15.23
N GLU A 212 -6.33 5.41 14.44
CA GLU A 212 -6.40 5.31 12.98
C GLU A 212 -5.49 4.17 12.46
N ILE A 213 -6.00 3.42 11.48
CA ILE A 213 -5.26 2.35 10.79
C ILE A 213 -4.69 2.85 9.45
N GLN A 214 -3.44 2.50 9.11
CA GLN A 214 -2.76 2.92 7.88
C GLN A 214 -2.83 1.90 6.73
N ALA A 215 -3.95 1.20 6.56
CA ALA A 215 -4.09 0.16 5.54
C ALA A 215 -4.24 0.75 4.12
N GLY A 216 -3.71 0.06 3.11
CA GLY A 216 -3.78 0.50 1.70
C GLY A 216 -4.03 -0.64 0.73
N SER A 217 -3.27 -1.74 0.83
CA SER A 217 -3.36 -2.89 -0.06
C SER A 217 -4.71 -3.62 -0.01
N PHE A 218 -5.59 -3.31 0.96
CA PHE A 218 -6.91 -3.95 1.09
C PHE A 218 -7.81 -3.72 -0.13
N LEU A 219 -7.58 -2.62 -0.87
CA LEU A 219 -8.31 -2.29 -2.10
C LEU A 219 -8.08 -3.32 -3.21
N PHE A 220 -6.92 -3.96 -3.20
CA PHE A 220 -6.42 -4.76 -4.31
C PHE A 220 -6.15 -6.20 -3.97
N MET A 221 -5.56 -6.42 -2.79
CA MET A 221 -4.96 -7.67 -2.36
C MET A 221 -3.89 -8.18 -3.34
N ASP A 222 -3.14 -9.19 -2.91
CA ASP A 222 -2.15 -9.88 -3.73
C ASP A 222 -2.01 -11.33 -3.27
N THR A 223 -1.28 -12.11 -4.04
CA THR A 223 -1.10 -13.55 -3.77
C THR A 223 -0.31 -13.83 -2.48
N ARG A 224 0.31 -12.80 -1.87
CA ARG A 224 0.93 -12.89 -0.55
C ARG A 224 -0.11 -12.68 0.54
N TYR A 225 -0.95 -11.66 0.46
CA TYR A 225 -2.07 -11.48 1.39
C TYR A 225 -3.10 -12.62 1.29
N SER A 226 -3.24 -13.25 0.12
CA SER A 226 -4.11 -14.42 -0.08
C SER A 226 -3.74 -15.62 0.80
N THR A 227 -2.53 -15.66 1.39
CA THR A 227 -2.12 -16.72 2.32
C THR A 227 -2.62 -16.47 3.73
N VAL A 228 -3.33 -15.37 3.95
CA VAL A 228 -3.79 -14.90 5.24
C VAL A 228 -5.31 -14.70 5.14
N GLY A 229 -6.07 -15.33 6.03
CA GLY A 229 -7.55 -15.34 5.97
C GLY A 229 -8.18 -13.98 6.28
N LEU A 230 -8.10 -13.04 5.33
CA LEU A 230 -8.67 -11.70 5.38
C LEU A 230 -9.98 -11.63 4.57
N PRO A 231 -10.91 -10.71 4.87
CA PRO A 231 -12.22 -10.64 4.21
C PRO A 231 -12.20 -9.90 2.87
N PHE A 232 -11.04 -9.80 2.21
CA PHE A 232 -10.85 -9.06 0.97
C PHE A 232 -10.44 -10.01 -0.17
N GLU A 233 -10.72 -9.62 -1.39
CA GLU A 233 -10.49 -10.41 -2.60
C GLU A 233 -9.49 -9.73 -3.54
N GLU A 234 -8.82 -10.52 -4.38
CA GLU A 234 -7.84 -10.00 -5.34
C GLU A 234 -8.52 -9.33 -6.53
N SER A 235 -8.42 -8.00 -6.61
CA SER A 235 -8.93 -7.21 -7.74
C SER A 235 -7.85 -6.85 -8.76
N LEU A 236 -6.57 -7.05 -8.46
CA LEU A 236 -5.46 -6.57 -9.30
C LEU A 236 -4.80 -7.70 -10.09
N THR A 237 -4.76 -7.57 -11.42
CA THR A 237 -4.13 -8.53 -12.32
C THR A 237 -3.28 -7.86 -13.40
N ILE A 238 -2.28 -8.58 -13.89
CA ILE A 238 -1.61 -8.24 -15.14
C ILE A 238 -2.25 -9.06 -16.25
N VAL A 239 -2.92 -8.37 -17.18
CA VAL A 239 -3.43 -8.99 -18.39
C VAL A 239 -2.29 -9.13 -19.38
N SER A 240 -2.08 -10.34 -19.87
CA SER A 240 -0.96 -10.73 -20.74
C SER A 240 -1.46 -11.63 -21.87
N THR A 241 -0.76 -11.59 -23.00
CA THR A 241 -1.04 -12.46 -24.15
C THR A 241 -0.08 -13.64 -24.17
N VAL A 242 -0.59 -14.84 -24.40
CA VAL A 242 0.24 -16.01 -24.73
C VAL A 242 0.84 -15.82 -26.12
N ILE A 243 2.17 -15.69 -26.20
CA ILE A 243 2.90 -15.40 -27.44
C ILE A 243 3.62 -16.62 -28.02
N SER A 244 3.77 -17.70 -27.25
CA SER A 244 4.40 -18.94 -27.70
C SER A 244 3.83 -20.15 -26.96
N VAL A 245 3.67 -21.26 -27.68
CA VAL A 245 3.22 -22.56 -27.13
C VAL A 245 4.08 -23.67 -27.72
N GLU A 246 4.76 -24.43 -26.87
CA GLU A 246 5.53 -25.62 -27.21
C GLU A 246 4.85 -26.86 -26.62
N ARG A 247 4.05 -27.55 -27.44
CA ARG A 247 3.21 -28.69 -27.00
C ARG A 247 4.04 -29.87 -26.50
N ASP A 248 5.12 -30.22 -27.21
CA ASP A 248 5.96 -31.38 -26.87
C ASP A 248 6.64 -31.23 -25.50
N ARG A 249 6.99 -29.99 -25.13
CA ARG A 249 7.58 -29.67 -23.81
C ARG A 249 6.55 -29.20 -22.80
N LYS A 250 5.27 -29.15 -23.17
CA LYS A 250 4.17 -28.67 -22.33
C LYS A 250 4.48 -27.30 -21.73
N ARG A 251 4.82 -26.34 -22.59
CA ARG A 251 5.18 -24.97 -22.18
C ARG A 251 4.37 -23.95 -22.96
N ALA A 252 3.99 -22.88 -22.30
CA ALA A 252 3.53 -21.65 -22.94
C ALA A 252 4.35 -20.47 -22.40
N VAL A 253 4.42 -19.38 -23.17
CA VAL A 253 5.10 -18.16 -22.77
C VAL A 253 4.16 -16.99 -23.01
N CYS A 254 4.03 -16.11 -22.01
CA CYS A 254 3.27 -14.88 -22.13
C CYS A 254 4.17 -13.64 -22.11
N ASP A 255 3.65 -12.51 -22.59
CA ASP A 255 4.35 -11.23 -22.77
C ASP A 255 4.44 -10.35 -21.51
N ALA A 256 4.31 -10.94 -20.32
CA ALA A 256 4.51 -10.26 -19.06
C ALA A 256 5.68 -10.86 -18.30
N GLY A 257 6.68 -10.04 -17.98
CA GLY A 257 7.85 -10.42 -17.17
C GLY A 257 8.03 -9.55 -15.92
N VAL A 258 9.22 -9.56 -15.33
CA VAL A 258 9.55 -8.81 -14.09
C VAL A 258 9.46 -7.29 -14.25
N LYS A 259 9.35 -6.76 -15.48
CA LYS A 259 9.04 -5.35 -15.73
C LYS A 259 7.55 -5.03 -15.61
N SER A 260 6.68 -6.04 -15.65
CA SER A 260 5.22 -5.89 -15.50
C SER A 260 4.73 -6.05 -14.07
N PHE A 261 5.41 -6.83 -13.24
CA PHE A 261 5.04 -7.06 -11.84
C PHE A 261 6.28 -7.19 -10.95
N ALA A 262 6.10 -6.96 -9.66
CA ALA A 262 7.14 -7.23 -8.67
C ALA A 262 7.18 -8.72 -8.32
N THR A 263 8.35 -9.21 -7.93
CA THR A 263 8.57 -10.64 -7.61
C THR A 263 9.28 -10.86 -6.27
N ASP A 264 9.36 -9.84 -5.42
CA ASP A 264 9.95 -9.89 -4.09
C ASP A 264 9.18 -10.81 -3.13
N TYR A 265 7.88 -11.01 -3.36
CA TYR A 265 7.06 -12.02 -2.66
C TYR A 265 6.83 -13.32 -3.46
N GLY A 266 7.64 -13.54 -4.50
CA GLY A 266 7.57 -14.73 -5.35
C GLY A 266 7.03 -14.42 -6.74
N LYS A 267 6.72 -15.48 -7.49
CA LYS A 267 6.22 -15.40 -8.88
C LYS A 267 4.72 -15.07 -8.90
N PRO A 268 4.20 -14.42 -9.96
CA PRO A 268 2.76 -14.29 -10.15
C PRO A 268 2.08 -15.65 -10.17
N LYS A 269 0.79 -15.68 -9.85
CA LYS A 269 -0.02 -16.90 -9.91
C LYS A 269 -0.97 -16.85 -11.11
N LEU A 270 -1.25 -18.04 -11.64
CA LEU A 270 -2.21 -18.26 -12.71
C LEU A 270 -3.08 -19.45 -12.29
N GLU A 271 -4.37 -19.42 -12.61
CA GLU A 271 -5.30 -20.49 -12.23
C GLU A 271 -5.04 -21.78 -13.02
N ASP A 272 -4.88 -21.65 -14.34
CA ASP A 272 -4.74 -22.77 -15.27
C ASP A 272 -3.28 -23.13 -15.58
N GLY A 273 -2.32 -22.76 -14.72
CA GLY A 273 -0.91 -23.08 -14.94
C GLY A 273 0.01 -22.62 -13.81
N ILE A 274 1.24 -23.12 -13.83
CA ILE A 274 2.30 -22.73 -12.90
C ILE A 274 3.29 -21.85 -13.65
N ILE A 275 3.61 -20.69 -13.09
CA ILE A 275 4.69 -19.86 -13.61
C ILE A 275 6.02 -20.49 -13.20
N GLU A 276 6.75 -21.07 -14.16
CA GLU A 276 8.04 -21.75 -13.94
C GLU A 276 9.13 -20.70 -13.65
N PHE A 277 9.27 -19.70 -14.51
CA PHE A 277 10.19 -18.58 -14.32
C PHE A 277 9.69 -17.30 -15.01
N CYS A 278 10.24 -16.16 -14.59
CA CYS A 278 10.01 -14.85 -15.18
C CYS A 278 11.35 -14.27 -15.65
N SER A 279 11.40 -13.83 -16.91
CA SER A 279 12.45 -12.99 -17.46
C SER A 279 12.00 -11.52 -17.47
N ASP A 280 12.79 -10.63 -18.07
CA ASP A 280 12.46 -9.20 -18.21
C ASP A 280 11.04 -8.94 -18.72
N GLU A 281 10.70 -9.54 -19.87
CA GLU A 281 9.45 -9.28 -20.61
C GLU A 281 8.56 -10.52 -20.76
N HIS A 282 8.95 -11.67 -20.20
CA HIS A 282 8.23 -12.92 -20.42
C HIS A 282 8.12 -13.79 -19.18
N SER A 283 7.02 -14.54 -19.08
CA SER A 283 6.82 -15.59 -18.10
C SER A 283 6.53 -16.93 -18.78
N THR A 284 7.23 -17.97 -18.33
CA THR A 284 7.02 -19.34 -18.80
C THR A 284 6.00 -20.04 -17.92
N ILE A 285 5.01 -20.66 -18.56
CA ILE A 285 3.89 -21.36 -17.97
C ILE A 285 4.07 -22.85 -18.24
N VAL A 286 3.89 -23.67 -17.21
CA VAL A 286 3.87 -25.14 -17.28
C VAL A 286 2.54 -25.67 -16.68
N PRO A 287 2.09 -26.88 -17.05
CA PRO A 287 0.84 -27.44 -16.52
C PRO A 287 0.85 -27.52 -15.01
N THR A 288 -0.35 -27.45 -14.43
CA THR A 288 -0.53 -27.89 -13.05
C THR A 288 -0.36 -29.41 -12.96
N GLU A 289 -0.01 -29.92 -11.78
CA GLU A 289 0.09 -31.37 -11.54
C GLU A 289 -1.21 -32.11 -11.87
N GLN A 290 -2.35 -31.42 -11.75
CA GLN A 290 -3.69 -31.98 -11.96
C GLN A 290 -4.10 -32.07 -13.43
N ARG A 291 -3.69 -31.12 -14.29
CA ARG A 291 -4.14 -31.09 -15.70
C ARG A 291 -3.24 -31.86 -16.65
N GLY A 292 -1.97 -32.09 -16.30
CA GLY A 292 -1.03 -32.89 -17.10
C GLY A 292 -0.68 -32.33 -18.48
N ASP A 293 -1.39 -31.31 -18.99
CA ASP A 293 -1.16 -30.58 -20.24
C ASP A 293 -1.65 -29.12 -20.14
N LEU A 294 -1.19 -28.25 -21.07
CA LEU A 294 -1.60 -26.85 -21.18
C LEU A 294 -2.65 -26.67 -22.28
N ALA A 295 -3.79 -26.08 -21.92
CA ALA A 295 -4.88 -25.77 -22.85
C ALA A 295 -4.76 -24.34 -23.45
N PHE A 296 -3.55 -23.80 -23.60
CA PHE A 296 -3.32 -22.47 -24.16
C PHE A 296 -3.07 -22.50 -25.67
N GLN A 297 -3.50 -21.44 -26.35
CA GLN A 297 -3.21 -21.10 -27.74
C GLN A 297 -2.47 -19.77 -27.81
N VAL A 298 -1.67 -19.58 -28.87
CA VAL A 298 -1.06 -18.28 -29.14
C VAL A 298 -2.18 -17.28 -29.43
N GLY A 299 -2.15 -16.14 -28.73
CA GLY A 299 -3.18 -15.11 -28.76
C GLY A 299 -4.18 -15.19 -27.60
N ASP A 300 -4.15 -16.23 -26.78
CA ASP A 300 -4.99 -16.30 -25.57
C ASP A 300 -4.61 -15.19 -24.59
N LEU A 301 -5.62 -14.53 -24.03
CA LEU A 301 -5.44 -13.62 -22.91
C LEU A 301 -5.47 -14.38 -21.60
N ILE A 302 -4.54 -14.04 -20.72
CA ILE A 302 -4.45 -14.59 -19.37
C ILE A 302 -4.35 -13.48 -18.34
N HIS A 303 -4.83 -13.78 -17.13
CA HIS A 303 -4.80 -12.88 -15.99
C HIS A 303 -3.80 -13.40 -14.95
N LEU A 304 -2.67 -12.72 -14.85
CA LEU A 304 -1.64 -13.03 -13.86
C LEU A 304 -1.96 -12.30 -12.55
N ARG A 305 -2.19 -13.06 -11.50
CA ARG A 305 -2.40 -12.54 -10.14
C ARG A 305 -1.08 -12.03 -9.58
N VAL A 306 -1.10 -10.81 -9.05
CA VAL A 306 0.13 -10.09 -8.68
C VAL A 306 0.74 -10.62 -7.36
N PRO A 307 2.07 -10.70 -7.24
CA PRO A 307 2.73 -11.11 -5.99
C PRO A 307 2.67 -10.06 -4.88
N HIS A 308 2.78 -8.79 -5.27
CA HIS A 308 2.88 -7.66 -4.36
C HIS A 308 2.29 -6.41 -5.04
N VAL A 309 1.26 -5.82 -4.44
CA VAL A 309 0.51 -4.65 -4.96
C VAL A 309 1.41 -3.45 -5.25
N ASP A 310 2.01 -2.87 -4.21
CA ASP A 310 2.63 -1.54 -4.21
C ASP A 310 3.75 -1.40 -5.27
N PRO A 311 4.76 -2.29 -5.31
CA PRO A 311 5.81 -2.22 -6.33
C PRO A 311 5.35 -2.66 -7.72
N THR A 312 4.25 -3.42 -7.84
CA THR A 312 3.65 -3.71 -9.14
C THR A 312 3.00 -2.47 -9.70
N ILE A 313 2.13 -1.79 -8.93
CA ILE A 313 1.49 -0.53 -9.35
C ILE A 313 2.52 0.53 -9.75
N ALA A 314 3.63 0.64 -9.01
CA ALA A 314 4.70 1.60 -9.32
C ALA A 314 5.35 1.43 -10.71
N LYS A 315 5.24 0.25 -11.34
CA LYS A 315 5.76 -0.03 -12.69
C LYS A 315 4.84 0.51 -13.81
N HIS A 316 3.59 0.79 -13.50
CA HIS A 316 2.58 1.19 -14.47
C HIS A 316 2.28 2.69 -14.37
N SER A 317 1.82 3.27 -15.48
CA SER A 317 1.36 4.67 -15.52
C SER A 317 -0.14 4.81 -15.29
N ARG A 318 -0.89 3.71 -15.38
CA ARG A 318 -2.34 3.63 -15.25
C ARG A 318 -2.80 2.23 -14.85
N LEU A 319 -3.99 2.14 -14.28
CA LEU A 319 -4.75 0.92 -14.04
C LEU A 319 -5.96 0.92 -14.99
N ALA A 320 -6.12 -0.11 -15.81
CA ALA A 320 -7.30 -0.28 -16.63
C ALA A 320 -8.48 -0.75 -15.75
N CYS A 321 -9.54 0.06 -15.67
CA CYS A 321 -10.72 -0.23 -14.85
C CYS A 321 -11.59 -1.24 -15.59
N SER A 322 -11.63 -2.48 -15.11
CA SER A 322 -12.28 -3.61 -15.74
C SER A 322 -13.50 -4.12 -14.98
N GLN A 323 -14.51 -4.59 -15.71
CA GLN A 323 -15.67 -5.28 -15.15
C GLN A 323 -16.30 -6.15 -16.25
N GLU A 324 -16.62 -7.41 -15.93
CA GLU A 324 -17.27 -8.37 -16.84
C GLU A 324 -16.60 -8.49 -18.24
N GLY A 325 -15.26 -8.39 -18.30
CA GLY A 325 -14.50 -8.50 -19.55
C GLY A 325 -14.41 -7.20 -20.37
N TYR A 326 -14.91 -6.08 -19.84
CA TYR A 326 -14.88 -4.77 -20.47
C TYR A 326 -14.07 -3.76 -19.67
N ILE A 327 -13.54 -2.75 -20.37
CA ILE A 327 -12.82 -1.61 -19.82
C ILE A 327 -13.70 -0.36 -19.86
N TYR A 328 -13.89 0.22 -18.68
CA TYR A 328 -14.73 1.38 -18.40
C TYR A 328 -13.95 2.69 -18.35
N GLY A 329 -12.65 2.61 -18.13
CA GLY A 329 -11.77 3.77 -18.04
C GLY A 329 -10.36 3.37 -17.64
N ASP A 330 -9.55 4.36 -17.32
CA ASP A 330 -8.21 4.18 -16.76
C ASP A 330 -8.09 5.10 -15.53
N TRP A 331 -7.60 4.57 -14.41
CA TRP A 331 -7.14 5.39 -13.29
C TRP A 331 -5.66 5.67 -13.43
N LYS A 332 -5.24 6.93 -13.27
CA LYS A 332 -3.83 7.32 -13.40
C LYS A 332 -2.99 6.86 -12.19
N VAL A 333 -1.75 6.44 -12.43
CA VAL A 333 -0.73 6.26 -11.38
C VAL A 333 0.18 7.48 -11.37
N ASP A 334 -0.39 8.63 -11.03
CA ASP A 334 0.25 9.94 -11.15
C ASP A 334 1.10 10.35 -9.93
N LEU A 335 1.12 9.52 -8.88
CA LEU A 335 1.92 9.73 -7.66
C LEU A 335 3.14 8.79 -7.59
N ARG A 336 3.52 8.17 -8.72
CA ARG A 336 4.78 7.41 -8.83
C ARG A 336 6.01 8.32 -8.84
N GLY A 337 7.15 7.78 -8.42
CA GLY A 337 8.40 8.54 -8.30
C GLY A 337 8.61 9.12 -6.89
N TRP A 338 9.46 10.14 -6.81
CA TRP A 338 9.97 10.74 -5.57
C TRP A 338 9.85 12.25 -5.56
#